data_AF-A0A961AJ05-F1
#
_entry.id   AF-A0A961AJ05-F1
#
_cell.length_a   1.000
_cell.length_b   1.000
_cell.length_c   1.000
_cell.angle_alpha   90.00
_cell.angle_beta   90.00
_cell.angle_gamma   90.00
#
_symmetry.space_group_name_H-M   'P 1'
#
loop_
_entity.id
_entity.type
_entity.pdbx_description
1 polymer ?
#
loop_
_entity_poly.entity_id
_entity_poly.type
_entity_poly.pdbx_seq_one_letter_code
_entity_poly.pdbx_strand_id
1 'polypeptide(L)'
;DALEAEARMRSGKAFVDAGEDVQLAICTDFAKAAKTDAKKDPGRFFQRLRDLIAGGYYTTPEGMKDMGYRGNISMASWDGPPAEVLERLGLEPQEG
;
A
#
# COMPACT_ATOMS: atom_id res chain seq x y z
N ASP A 1 5.64 -1.33 -23.47
CA ASP A 1 5.69 -1.38 -22.00
C ASP A 1 7.03 -2.02 -21.59
N ALA A 2 7.74 -1.46 -20.60
CA ALA A 2 9.09 -1.91 -20.25
C ALA A 2 9.10 -3.32 -19.67
N LEU A 3 8.05 -3.69 -18.94
CA LEU A 3 7.84 -5.03 -18.37
C LEU A 3 7.77 -6.09 -19.48
N GLU A 4 6.96 -5.84 -20.51
CA GLU A 4 6.79 -6.74 -21.66
C GLU A 4 8.05 -6.82 -22.52
N ALA A 5 8.79 -5.72 -22.65
CA ALA A 5 10.05 -5.71 -23.40
C ALA A 5 11.10 -6.60 -22.70
N GLU A 6 11.26 -6.47 -21.39
CA GLU A 6 12.17 -7.32 -20.60
C GLU A 6 11.77 -8.79 -20.61
N ALA A 7 10.47 -9.10 -20.48
CA ALA A 7 9.98 -10.48 -20.54
C ALA A 7 10.28 -11.14 -21.89
N ARG A 8 9.99 -10.43 -22.99
CA ARG A 8 10.30 -10.90 -24.35
C ARG A 8 11.80 -11.05 -24.56
N MET A 9 12.62 -10.14 -24.05
CA MET A 9 14.07 -10.22 -24.17
C MET A 9 14.65 -11.42 -23.43
N ARG A 10 14.18 -11.73 -22.21
CA ARG A 10 14.72 -12.80 -21.36
C ARG A 10 14.17 -14.19 -21.69
N SER A 11 12.96 -14.28 -22.25
CA SER A 11 12.25 -15.56 -22.42
C SER A 11 11.55 -15.77 -23.76
N GLY A 12 11.45 -14.73 -24.60
CA GLY A 12 10.67 -14.76 -25.84
C GLY A 12 9.14 -14.75 -25.64
N LYS A 13 8.66 -14.69 -24.40
CA LYS A 13 7.23 -14.76 -24.05
C LYS A 13 6.74 -13.43 -23.46
N ALA A 14 5.42 -13.28 -23.36
CA ALA A 14 4.82 -12.20 -22.56
C ALA A 14 5.16 -12.38 -21.07
N PHE A 15 5.11 -11.31 -20.28
CA PHE A 15 5.49 -11.37 -18.86
C PHE A 15 4.70 -12.44 -18.09
N VAL A 16 3.39 -12.50 -18.31
CA VAL A 16 2.49 -13.45 -17.62
C VAL A 16 2.77 -14.91 -17.98
N ASP A 17 3.37 -15.17 -19.14
CA ASP A 17 3.71 -16.51 -19.62
C ASP A 17 5.19 -16.87 -19.39
N ALA A 18 5.97 -15.92 -18.85
CA ALA A 18 7.35 -16.15 -18.45
C ALA A 18 7.39 -17.01 -17.18
N GLY A 19 8.48 -17.77 -17.00
CA GLY A 19 8.69 -18.55 -15.78
C GLY A 19 8.81 -17.64 -14.55
N GLU A 20 8.47 -18.18 -13.37
CA GLU A 20 8.52 -17.43 -12.09
C GLU A 20 9.91 -16.84 -11.82
N ASP A 21 10.97 -17.54 -12.21
CA ASP A 21 12.36 -17.09 -12.12
C ASP A 21 12.62 -15.84 -12.96
N VAL A 22 12.13 -15.81 -14.20
CA VAL A 22 12.24 -14.66 -15.10
C VAL A 22 11.40 -13.50 -14.58
N GLN A 23 10.15 -13.76 -14.17
CA GLN A 23 9.27 -12.73 -13.60
C GLN A 23 9.90 -12.08 -12.37
N LEU A 24 10.42 -12.90 -11.44
CA LEU A 24 11.06 -12.44 -10.22
C LEU A 24 12.32 -11.62 -10.51
N ALA A 25 13.15 -12.05 -11.47
CA ALA A 25 14.34 -11.32 -11.86
C ALA A 25 14.00 -9.92 -12.40
N ILE A 26 13.00 -9.81 -13.28
CA ILE A 26 12.54 -8.53 -13.84
C ILE A 26 12.03 -7.61 -12.74
N CYS A 27 11.13 -8.12 -11.88
CA CYS A 27 10.60 -7.36 -10.75
C CYS A 27 11.70 -6.89 -9.79
N THR A 28 12.69 -7.74 -9.53
CA THR A 28 13.84 -7.40 -8.67
C THR A 28 14.69 -6.28 -9.27
N ASP A 29 14.96 -6.32 -10.57
CA ASP A 29 15.74 -5.29 -11.25
C ASP A 29 14.98 -3.96 -11.28
N PHE A 30 13.67 -4.01 -11.52
CA PHE A 30 12.81 -2.83 -11.50
C PHE A 30 12.71 -2.22 -10.08
N ALA A 31 12.67 -3.07 -9.05
CA ALA A 31 12.73 -2.64 -7.66
C ALA A 31 14.05 -1.93 -7.32
N LYS A 32 15.18 -2.44 -7.81
CA LYS A 32 16.48 -1.77 -7.67
C LYS A 32 16.49 -0.43 -8.40
N ALA A 33 15.98 -0.37 -9.63
CA ALA A 33 15.86 0.87 -10.38
C ALA A 33 15.00 1.92 -9.64
N ALA A 34 13.90 1.49 -9.02
CA ALA A 34 13.04 2.36 -8.21
C ALA A 34 13.76 2.91 -6.97
N LYS A 35 14.59 2.08 -6.31
CA LYS A 35 15.42 2.53 -5.18
C LYS A 35 16.48 3.56 -5.59
N THR A 36 17.01 3.45 -6.81
CA THR A 36 18.01 4.40 -7.34
C THR A 36 17.36 5.70 -7.80
N ASP A 37 16.33 5.63 -8.64
CA ASP A 37 15.60 6.80 -9.14
C ASP A 37 14.17 6.40 -9.56
N ALA A 38 13.22 6.61 -8.67
CA ALA A 38 11.80 6.34 -8.91
C ALA A 38 11.14 7.26 -9.95
N LYS A 39 11.83 8.29 -10.47
CA LYS A 39 11.26 9.18 -11.50
C LYS A 39 11.52 8.67 -12.91
N LYS A 40 12.43 7.71 -13.09
CA LYS A 40 12.80 7.14 -14.39
C LYS A 40 12.26 5.73 -14.55
N ASP A 41 11.93 5.36 -15.79
CA ASP A 41 11.62 3.96 -16.09
C ASP A 41 12.91 3.12 -16.03
N PRO A 42 12.83 1.85 -15.57
CA PRO A 42 11.62 1.16 -15.12
C PRO A 42 11.24 1.40 -13.64
N GLY A 43 12.03 2.19 -12.90
CA GLY A 43 11.79 2.47 -11.48
C GLY A 43 10.44 3.12 -11.18
N ARG A 44 10.00 4.07 -12.02
CA ARG A 44 8.70 4.73 -11.92
C ARG A 44 7.53 3.76 -12.05
N PHE A 45 7.63 2.82 -12.99
CA PHE A 45 6.63 1.77 -13.16
C PHE A 45 6.51 0.92 -11.89
N PHE A 46 7.64 0.42 -11.38
CA PHE A 46 7.63 -0.42 -10.18
C PHE A 46 7.14 0.32 -8.94
N GLN A 47 7.52 1.59 -8.80
CA GLN A 47 7.06 2.41 -7.71
C GLN A 47 5.53 2.56 -7.72
N ARG A 48 4.94 2.83 -8.90
CA ARG A 48 3.49 2.90 -9.04
C ARG A 48 2.81 1.56 -8.76
N LEU A 49 3.37 0.45 -9.25
CA LEU A 49 2.86 -0.89 -8.97
C LEU A 49 2.83 -1.17 -7.46
N ARG A 50 3.93 -0.88 -6.76
CA ARG A 50 4.05 -1.02 -5.30
C ARG A 50 3.00 -0.20 -4.56
N ASP A 51 2.81 1.05 -4.96
CA ASP A 51 1.85 1.95 -4.31
C ASP A 51 0.40 1.47 -4.50
N LEU A 52 0.06 0.95 -5.68
CA LEU A 52 -1.26 0.38 -5.95
C LEU A 52 -1.51 -0.91 -5.16
N ILE A 53 -0.52 -1.80 -5.06
CA ILE A 53 -0.63 -3.04 -4.27
C ILE A 53 -0.79 -2.70 -2.78
N ALA A 54 0.03 -1.78 -2.26
CA ALA A 54 -0.09 -1.35 -0.87
C ALA A 54 -1.45 -0.70 -0.61
N GLY A 55 -1.91 0.18 -1.48
CA GLY A 55 -3.24 0.79 -1.40
C GLY A 55 -4.35 -0.27 -1.36
N GLY A 56 -4.33 -1.24 -2.27
CA GLY A 56 -5.32 -2.33 -2.28
C GLY A 56 -5.27 -3.19 -1.03
N TYR A 57 -4.07 -3.60 -0.59
CA TYR A 57 -3.91 -4.41 0.64
C TYR A 57 -4.47 -3.68 1.87
N TYR A 58 -4.11 -2.41 2.05
CA TYR A 58 -4.54 -1.63 3.22
C TYR A 58 -6.01 -1.21 3.21
N THR A 59 -6.75 -1.52 2.14
CA THR A 59 -8.22 -1.43 2.11
C THR A 59 -8.95 -2.72 2.49
N THR A 60 -8.23 -3.83 2.67
CA THR A 60 -8.80 -5.09 3.16
C THR A 60 -9.04 -5.07 4.67
N PRO A 61 -9.90 -5.93 5.23
CA PRO A 61 -10.06 -6.06 6.68
C PRO A 61 -8.73 -6.35 7.42
N GLU A 62 -7.91 -7.23 6.86
CA GLU A 62 -6.59 -7.60 7.39
C GLU A 62 -5.64 -6.39 7.36
N GLY A 63 -5.54 -5.70 6.23
CA GLY A 63 -4.70 -4.52 6.10
C GLY A 63 -5.14 -3.35 6.98
N MET A 64 -6.46 -3.12 7.12
CA MET A 64 -6.99 -2.11 8.04
C MET A 64 -6.61 -2.43 9.49
N LYS A 65 -6.69 -3.70 9.89
CA LYS A 65 -6.28 -4.15 11.22
C LYS A 65 -4.77 -3.96 11.45
N ASP A 66 -3.95 -4.26 10.45
CA ASP A 66 -2.49 -4.06 10.52
C ASP A 66 -2.10 -2.59 10.69
N MET A 67 -2.86 -1.66 10.08
CA MET A 67 -2.67 -0.22 10.30
C MET A 67 -3.19 0.27 11.66
N GLY A 68 -3.88 -0.57 12.43
CA GLY A 68 -4.56 -0.17 13.65
C GLY A 68 -5.78 0.71 13.41
N TYR A 69 -6.36 0.68 12.20
CA TYR A 69 -7.58 1.42 11.89
C TYR A 69 -8.75 0.86 12.72
N ARG A 70 -9.39 1.73 13.51
CA ARG A 70 -10.55 1.41 14.37
C ARG A 70 -11.85 2.10 13.91
N GLY A 71 -11.82 2.88 12.83
CA GLY A 71 -13.01 3.58 12.31
C GLY A 71 -14.01 2.63 11.64
N ASN A 72 -15.20 3.14 11.31
CA ASN A 72 -16.32 2.40 10.70
C ASN A 72 -16.80 1.17 11.50
N ILE A 73 -16.45 1.07 12.78
CA ILE A 73 -17.07 0.12 13.72
C ILE A 73 -18.29 0.82 14.31
N SER A 74 -19.46 0.18 14.23
CA SER A 74 -20.67 0.69 14.88
C SER A 74 -20.43 0.79 16.38
N MET A 75 -20.55 1.99 16.93
CA MET A 75 -20.53 2.20 18.38
C MET A 75 -21.96 2.14 18.90
N ALA A 76 -22.19 1.38 19.97
CA ALA A 76 -23.50 1.32 20.62
C ALA A 76 -23.83 2.61 21.40
N SER A 77 -22.81 3.22 21.98
CA SER A 77 -22.84 4.54 22.63
C SER A 77 -21.59 5.31 22.24
N TRP A 78 -21.68 6.64 22.29
CA TRP A 78 -20.53 7.53 22.19
C TRP A 78 -20.31 8.17 23.55
N ASP A 79 -19.30 7.71 24.28
CA ASP A 79 -19.04 8.15 25.67
C ASP A 79 -18.30 9.51 25.73
N GLY A 80 -18.14 10.18 24.59
CA GLY A 80 -17.43 11.46 24.49
C GLY A 80 -15.91 11.36 24.61
N PRO A 81 -15.21 12.50 24.57
CA PRO A 81 -13.77 12.56 24.78
C PRO A 81 -13.38 12.18 26.23
N PRO A 82 -12.17 11.64 26.48
CA PRO A 82 -11.69 11.35 27.82
C PRO A 82 -11.67 12.59 28.74
N ALA A 83 -11.94 12.38 30.04
CA ALA A 83 -12.02 13.47 31.03
C ALA A 83 -10.75 14.33 31.11
N GLU A 84 -9.57 13.73 30.98
CA GLU A 84 -8.28 14.43 30.93
C GLU A 84 -8.17 15.44 29.77
N VAL A 85 -8.82 15.15 28.64
CA VAL A 85 -8.85 16.03 27.47
C VAL A 85 -9.83 17.17 27.70
N LEU A 86 -10.99 16.88 28.31
CA LEU A 86 -11.99 17.89 28.66
C LEU A 86 -11.44 18.90 29.68
N GLU A 87 -10.75 18.43 30.71
CA GLU A 87 -10.10 19.27 31.72
C GLU A 87 -9.04 20.20 31.08
N ARG A 88 -8.19 19.65 30.22
CA ARG A 88 -7.17 20.44 29.51
C ARG A 88 -7.77 21.52 28.61
N LEU A 89 -8.98 21.30 28.09
CA LEU A 89 -9.67 22.22 27.19
C LEU A 89 -10.67 23.13 27.92
N GLY A 90 -10.91 22.94 29.21
CA GLY A 90 -11.91 23.68 29.97
C GLY A 90 -13.35 23.43 29.49
N LEU A 91 -13.62 22.23 28.97
CA LEU A 91 -14.93 21.82 28.45
C LEU A 91 -15.61 20.89 29.44
N GLU A 92 -16.95 20.91 29.48
CA GLU A 92 -17.74 19.97 30.26
C GLU A 92 -18.11 18.72 29.44
N PRO A 93 -18.35 17.56 30.09
CA PRO A 93 -18.82 16.36 29.41
C PRO A 93 -20.13 16.63 28.67
N GLN A 94 -20.22 16.18 27.42
CA GLN A 94 -21.49 16.19 26.70
C GLN A 94 -22.23 14.90 27.02
N GLU A 95 -23.45 15.00 27.55
CA GLU A 95 -24.31 13.83 27.70
C GLU A 95 -24.75 13.33 26.33
N GLY A 96 -24.52 12.04 26.07
CA GLY A 96 -24.91 11.33 24.84
C GLY A 96 -26.28 10.69 24.94
#